data_AF-A0AAW2IJX7-F1
#
_entry.id   AF-A0AAW2IJX7-F1
#
_cell.length_a   1.000
_cell.length_b   1.000
_cell.length_c   1.000
_cell.angle_alpha   90.00
_cell.angle_beta   90.00
_cell.angle_gamma   90.00
#
_symmetry.space_group_name_H-M   'P 1'
#
loop_
_entity.id
_entity.type
_entity.pdbx_description
1 polymer ?
#
loop_
_entity_poly.entity_id
_entity_poly.type
_entity_poly.pdbx_seq_one_letter_code
_entity_poly.pdbx_strand_id
1 'polypeptide(L)' 'MARRVWKEIEVKVPASQAWKVYSLQLAKILGEGLLGFFSKVEVVEGDGSAGTILHVSLPPSNQ' A
#
# COMPACT_ATOMS: atom_id res chain seq x y z
N MET A 1 -17.17 20.25 -1.42
CA MET A 1 -17.91 19.14 -2.07
C MET A 1 -16.90 18.07 -2.45
N ALA A 2 -17.06 16.82 -2.00
CA ALA A 2 -16.17 15.73 -2.37
C ALA A 2 -16.72 15.01 -3.62
N ARG A 3 -15.87 14.77 -4.63
CA ARG A 3 -16.22 13.91 -5.78
C ARG A 3 -15.87 12.46 -5.45
N ARG A 4 -16.73 11.52 -5.86
CA ARG A 4 -16.50 10.08 -5.69
C ARG A 4 -15.91 9.49 -6.97
N VAL A 5 -14.87 8.67 -6.82
CA VAL A 5 -14.27 7.88 -7.90
C VAL A 5 -14.24 6.43 -7.43
N TRP A 6 -14.54 5.47 -8.31
CA TRP A 6 -14.45 4.04 -8.03
C TRP A 6 -13.85 3.30 -9.24
N LYS A 7 -13.21 2.15 -8.96
CA LYS A 7 -12.62 1.25 -9.96
C LYS A 7 -12.72 -0.18 -9.43
N GLU A 8 -13.03 -1.13 -10.31
CA GLU A 8 -13.03 -2.56 -10.01
C GLU A 8 -11.91 -3.26 -10.79
N ILE A 9 -11.29 -4.27 -10.18
CA ILE A 9 -10.25 -5.09 -10.79
C ILE A 9 -10.51 -6.53 -10.36
N GLU A 10 -10.66 -7.44 -11.33
CA GLU A 10 -10.78 -8.86 -11.04
C GLU A 10 -9.41 -9.45 -10.68
N VAL A 11 -9.35 -10.17 -9.55
CA VAL A 11 -8.15 -10.89 -9.12
C VAL A 11 -8.49 -12.38 -9.08
N LYS A 12 -7.77 -13.19 -9.87
CA LYS A 12 -8.03 -14.63 -10.03
C LYS A 12 -7.42 -15.47 -8.91
N VAL A 13 -7.69 -15.10 -7.66
CA VAL A 13 -7.28 -15.86 -6.47
C VAL A 13 -8.43 -15.89 -5.45
N PRO A 14 -8.48 -16.87 -4.54
CA PRO A 14 -9.46 -16.87 -3.46
C PRO A 14 -9.39 -15.57 -2.64
N ALA A 15 -10.55 -15.06 -2.22
CA ALA A 15 -10.65 -13.82 -1.47
C ALA A 15 -9.78 -13.80 -0.20
N SER A 16 -9.64 -14.93 0.48
CA SER A 16 -8.78 -15.07 1.66
C SER A 16 -7.29 -14.85 1.34
N GLN A 17 -6.84 -15.29 0.17
CA GLN A 17 -5.46 -15.08 -0.29
C GLN A 17 -5.23 -13.63 -0.70
N ALA A 18 -6.15 -13.04 -1.47
CA ALA A 18 -6.09 -11.61 -1.80
C ALA A 18 -6.08 -10.76 -0.54
N TRP A 19 -6.96 -11.04 0.42
CA TRP A 19 -7.07 -10.29 1.68
C TRP A 19 -5.78 -10.32 2.49
N LYS A 20 -5.11 -11.48 2.56
CA LYS A 20 -3.81 -11.62 3.26
C LYS A 20 -2.75 -10.68 2.70
N VAL A 21 -2.75 -10.44 1.39
CA VAL A 21 -1.81 -9.52 0.72
C VAL A 21 -2.21 -8.06 0.98
N TYR A 22 -3.48 -7.70 0.74
CA TYR A 22 -3.94 -6.31 0.82
C TYR A 22 -4.12 -5.76 2.24
N SER A 23 -4.17 -6.62 3.26
CA SER A 23 -4.27 -6.19 4.67
C SER A 23 -2.99 -6.53 5.44
N LEU A 24 -2.78 -7.82 5.73
CA LEU A 24 -1.78 -8.31 6.68
C LEU A 24 -0.34 -8.15 6.19
N GLN A 25 -0.11 -8.25 4.88
CA GLN A 25 1.22 -8.21 4.30
C GLN A 25 1.54 -6.89 3.61
N LEU A 26 0.62 -5.93 3.58
CA LEU A 26 0.80 -4.68 2.86
C LEU A 26 2.01 -3.89 3.37
N ALA A 27 2.17 -3.77 4.69
CA ALA A 27 3.32 -3.11 5.29
C ALA A 27 4.66 -3.79 4.93
N LYS A 28 4.67 -5.13 4.89
CA LYS A 28 5.84 -5.91 4.49
C LYS A 28 6.19 -5.68 3.01
N ILE A 29 5.18 -5.72 2.13
CA ILE A 29 5.34 -5.47 0.69
C ILE A 29 5.80 -4.04 0.42
N LEU A 30 5.30 -3.07 1.18
CA LEU A 30 5.75 -1.68 1.11
C LEU A 30 7.19 -1.51 1.57
N GLY A 31 7.57 -2.16 2.67
CA GLY A 31 8.93 -2.11 3.23
C GLY A 31 9.98 -2.83 2.38
N GLU A 32 9.60 -3.90 1.67
CA GLU A 32 10.45 -4.60 0.69
C GLU A 32 10.59 -3.83 -0.64
N GLY A 33 9.95 -2.66 -0.74
CA GLY A 33 9.93 -1.83 -1.93
C GLY A 33 8.95 -2.39 -2.95
N LEU A 34 7.78 -1.77 -3.06
CA LEU A 34 6.85 -1.99 -4.17
C LEU A 34 7.58 -1.70 -5.48
N LEU A 35 8.15 -2.74 -6.10
CA LEU A 35 8.72 -2.82 -7.46
C LEU A 35 9.19 -1.47 -8.06
N GLY A 36 10.12 -0.78 -7.37
CA GLY A 36 10.72 0.47 -7.88
C GLY A 36 9.82 1.72 -7.93
N PHE A 37 8.58 1.64 -7.43
CA PHE A 37 7.65 2.79 -7.38
C PHE A 37 7.90 3.72 -6.19
N PHE A 38 8.43 3.19 -5.09
CA PHE A 38 8.72 3.96 -3.87
C PHE A 38 10.16 3.70 -3.44
N SER A 39 10.86 4.74 -2.99
CA SER A 39 12.22 4.62 -2.45
C SER A 39 12.24 4.25 -0.98
N LYS A 40 11.20 4.63 -0.22
CA LYS A 40 11.12 4.38 1.22
C LYS A 40 9.67 4.39 1.70
N VAL A 41 9.34 3.50 2.63
CA VAL A 41 8.07 3.53 3.37
C VAL A 41 8.36 3.31 4.84
N GLU A 42 7.86 4.18 5.70
CA GLU A 42 8.05 4.14 7.15
C GLU A 42 6.72 4.30 7.87
N VAL A 43 6.54 3.58 8.99
CA VAL A 43 5.42 3.79 9.90
C VAL A 43 5.79 4.93 10.84
N VAL A 44 4.99 5.99 10.85
CA VAL A 44 5.15 7.14 11.75
C VAL A 44 4.43 6.88 13.07
N GLU A 45 3.20 6.33 12.99
CA GLU A 45 2.36 6.02 14.15
C GLU A 45 1.40 4.88 13.80
N GLY A 46 1.12 4.00 14.76
CA GLY A 46 0.14 2.92 14.63
C GLY A 46 0.73 1.52 14.51
N ASP A 47 -0.14 0.52 14.43
CA ASP A 47 0.18 -0.91 14.48
C ASP A 47 -0.10 -1.64 13.15
N GLY A 48 -0.45 -0.89 12.10
CA GLY A 48 -0.86 -1.43 10.81
C GLY A 48 -2.38 -1.58 10.66
N SER A 49 -3.17 -1.23 11.68
CA SER A 49 -4.63 -1.17 11.62
C SER A 49 -5.17 0.24 11.29
N ALA A 50 -6.48 0.45 11.42
CA ALA A 50 -7.11 1.73 11.11
C ALA A 50 -6.53 2.87 11.98
N GLY A 51 -6.16 3.98 11.34
CA GLY A 51 -5.51 5.11 12.00
C GLY A 51 -3.98 5.10 11.90
N THR A 52 -3.37 4.04 11.37
CA THR A 52 -1.91 4.00 11.12
C THR A 52 -1.50 5.08 10.11
N ILE A 53 -0.43 5.81 10.42
CA ILE A 53 0.17 6.87 9.59
C ILE A 53 1.46 6.35 8.97
N LEU A 54 1.56 6.45 7.64
CA LEU A 54 2.74 6.05 6.87
C LEU A 54 3.39 7.26 6.20
N HIS A 55 4.72 7.35 6.26
CA HIS A 55 5.52 8.24 5.43
C HIS A 55 6.05 7.45 4.24
N VAL A 56 5.62 7.84 3.03
CA VAL A 56 6.05 7.22 1.77
C VAL A 56 6.87 8.20 0.95
N SER A 57 8.10 7.83 0.60
CA SER A 57 8.99 8.60 -0.26
C SER A 57 9.02 8.03 -1.67
N LEU A 58 8.77 8.89 -2.66
CA LEU A 58 8.90 8.55 -4.08
C LEU A 58 10.38 8.62 -4.51
N PRO A 59 10.80 7.81 -5.49
CA PRO A 59 12.12 7.93 -6.07
C PRO A 59 12.34 9.30 -6.71
N PRO A 60 13.60 9.78 -6.76
CA PRO A 60 13.92 11.00 -7.47
C PRO A 60 13.52 10.83 -8.94
N SER A 61 12.89 11.86 -9.51
CA SER A 61 12.69 11.94 -10.95
C SER A 61 14.06 12.09 -11.61
N ASN A 62 14.54 11.06 -12.31
CA ASN A 62 15.61 11.24 -13.28
C ASN A 62 15.02 12.09 -14.43
N GLN A 63 15.38 13.38 -14.46
CA GLN A 63 15.16 14.26 -15.60
C GLN A 63 15.99 13.81 -16.81
#